data_AF-Q2UD12-F1
#
_entry.id   AF-Q2UD12-F1
#
_cell.length_a   1.000
_cell.length_b   1.000
_cell.length_c   1.000
_cell.angle_alpha   90.00
_cell.angle_beta   90.00
_cell.angle_gamma   90.00
#
_symmetry.space_group_name_H-M   'P 1'
#
loop_
_entity.id
_entity.type
_entity.pdbx_description
1 polymer ?
#
loop_
_entity_poly.entity_id
_entity_poly.type
_entity_poly.pdbx_seq_one_letter_code
_entity_poly.pdbx_strand_id
1 'polypeptide(L)'
;MDESLAPYMLWTEKDRLEGAPVLTAKVACAPTAPLREGKVSFVFILSVASFIPQIHHVWRGTDARGISPVYLLFSLICATEHVFFGFFYMVNMRSVPGLWSHNPINILDWINFVQLTSVWVLFNVLFFLCLYFNPVLRPRKAIIIDIYLIFLSVSLVPLIIDATTDIFCPPGRPNCSAMDRDPLAFFEGFHNFYLLPIITTLLILGFYEQVRQPPRNLSIIGLKLQAAIFALSAVSWILRLYFLWKTFLEQPRGPVPIYLVIPSWWQQVGFVAGDDAIFAVGQGILLRLALRQRRRGEASDAERQPLLGQA
;
A
#
# COMPACT_ATOMS: atom_id res chain seq x y z
N MET A 1 14.21 24.11 10.49
CA MET A 1 13.33 23.07 11.07
C MET A 1 12.53 23.80 12.12
N ASP A 2 11.23 23.98 11.87
CA ASP A 2 10.34 24.78 12.71
C ASP A 2 10.06 24.04 14.03
N GLU A 3 10.44 24.64 15.16
CA GLU A 3 10.19 24.14 16.52
C GLU A 3 8.71 24.28 16.96
N SER A 4 7.82 24.72 16.06
CA SER A 4 6.43 25.06 16.38
C SER A 4 5.48 23.86 16.57
N LEU A 5 5.95 22.63 16.33
CA LEU A 5 5.14 21.40 16.50
C LEU A 5 5.53 20.54 17.72
N ALA A 6 6.58 20.92 18.46
CA ALA A 6 7.00 20.20 19.67
C ALA A 6 5.97 20.16 20.84
N PRO A 7 5.04 21.12 21.05
CA PRO A 7 4.16 21.09 22.22
C PRO A 7 2.95 20.15 22.08
N TYR A 8 2.77 19.45 20.96
CA TYR A 8 1.58 18.62 20.72
C TYR A 8 1.70 17.15 21.17
N MET A 9 2.85 16.74 21.74
CA MET A 9 3.10 15.34 22.11
C MET A 9 3.48 15.07 23.57
N LEU A 10 3.44 16.06 24.47
CA LEU A 10 3.60 15.80 25.91
C LEU A 10 2.27 15.90 26.64
N TRP A 11 1.60 14.76 26.80
CA TRP A 11 0.67 14.58 27.92
C TRP A 11 1.51 14.36 29.18
N THR A 12 1.60 15.37 30.04
CA THR A 12 2.19 15.18 31.38
C THR A 12 1.10 14.83 32.38
N GLU A 13 1.43 13.90 33.28
CA GLU A 13 0.56 13.34 34.33
C GLU A 13 -0.03 14.38 35.31
N LYS A 14 0.41 15.64 35.20
CA LYS A 14 -0.01 16.78 36.03
C LYS A 14 -1.36 17.40 35.67
N ASP A 15 -1.96 17.04 34.53
CA ASP A 15 -3.25 17.58 34.07
C ASP A 15 -4.47 16.73 34.50
N ARG A 16 -4.27 15.73 35.36
CA ARG A 16 -5.37 14.99 35.99
C ARG A 16 -6.02 15.84 37.08
N LEU A 17 -7.01 16.63 36.69
CA LEU A 17 -7.96 17.24 37.64
C LEU A 17 -8.73 16.13 38.37
N GLU A 18 -8.46 15.97 39.66
CA GLU A 18 -9.27 15.14 40.56
C GLU A 18 -10.71 15.69 40.59
N GLY A 19 -11.67 14.87 40.19
CA GLY A 19 -13.10 15.20 40.25
C GLY A 19 -13.81 15.45 38.92
N ALA A 20 -13.15 15.30 37.77
CA ALA A 20 -13.84 15.35 36.48
C ALA A 20 -14.81 14.15 36.34
N PRO A 21 -16.10 14.37 36.03
CA PRO A 21 -17.03 13.28 35.79
C PRO A 21 -16.50 12.45 34.62
N VAL A 22 -16.55 11.12 34.76
CA VAL A 22 -16.28 10.19 33.66
C VAL A 22 -17.30 10.49 32.56
N LEU A 23 -16.91 11.36 31.62
CA LEU A 23 -17.62 11.58 30.38
C LEU A 23 -17.47 10.30 29.57
N THR A 24 -18.37 9.35 29.81
CA THR A 24 -18.75 8.36 28.81
C THR A 24 -19.39 9.13 27.65
N ALA A 25 -18.55 9.76 26.83
CA ALA A 25 -18.94 10.34 25.58
C ALA A 25 -19.38 9.18 24.68
N LYS A 26 -20.68 8.89 24.68
CA LYS A 26 -21.34 8.24 23.56
C LYS A 26 -21.23 9.20 22.38
N VAL A 27 -20.11 9.13 21.68
CA VAL A 27 -19.90 9.82 20.40
C VAL A 27 -20.84 9.15 19.42
N ALA A 28 -22.00 9.77 19.21
CA ALA A 28 -22.92 9.37 18.16
C ALA A 28 -22.23 9.60 16.81
N CYS A 29 -21.90 8.50 16.14
CA CYS A 29 -21.34 8.49 14.80
C CYS A 29 -22.31 9.16 13.82
N ALA A 30 -21.83 10.14 13.05
CA ALA A 30 -22.45 10.43 11.76
C ALA A 30 -21.99 9.32 10.80
N PRO A 31 -22.88 8.47 10.28
CA PRO A 31 -22.48 7.41 9.38
C PRO A 31 -22.15 8.02 8.02
N THR A 32 -20.87 8.08 7.65
CA THR A 32 -20.53 7.92 6.23
C THR A 32 -21.08 6.56 5.83
N ALA A 33 -22.11 6.55 4.99
CA ALA A 33 -22.86 5.34 4.68
C ALA A 33 -21.90 4.18 4.34
N PRO A 34 -21.93 3.06 5.09
CA PRO A 34 -21.01 1.96 4.87
C PRO A 34 -21.21 1.44 3.44
N LEU A 35 -20.10 1.33 2.69
CA LEU A 35 -20.09 0.67 1.39
C LEU A 35 -20.61 -0.76 1.56
N ARG A 36 -21.75 -1.07 0.92
CA ARG A 36 -22.38 -2.40 0.93
C ARG A 36 -21.35 -3.49 0.63
N GLU A 37 -21.31 -4.55 1.44
CA GLU A 37 -20.32 -5.65 1.39
C GLU A 37 -20.02 -6.14 -0.04
N GLY A 38 -21.04 -6.24 -0.90
CA GLY A 38 -20.89 -6.66 -2.29
C GLY A 38 -19.98 -5.77 -3.15
N LYS A 39 -19.89 -4.46 -2.88
CA LYS A 39 -19.02 -3.54 -3.64
C LYS A 39 -17.54 -3.74 -3.29
N VAL A 40 -17.22 -4.12 -2.06
CA VAL A 40 -15.83 -4.30 -1.61
C VAL A 40 -15.27 -5.64 -2.09
N SER A 41 -16.07 -6.70 -2.01
CA SER A 41 -15.73 -7.99 -2.62
C SER A 41 -15.43 -7.87 -4.13
N PHE A 42 -16.15 -6.99 -4.85
CA PHE A 42 -15.92 -6.76 -6.27
C PHE A 42 -14.55 -6.11 -6.55
N VAL A 43 -14.16 -5.07 -5.81
CA VAL A 43 -12.84 -4.41 -5.98
C VAL A 43 -11.70 -5.39 -5.66
N PHE A 44 -11.88 -6.25 -4.65
CA PHE A 44 -10.93 -7.31 -4.34
C PHE A 44 -10.72 -8.26 -5.55
N ILE A 45 -11.80 -8.83 -6.09
CA ILE A 45 -11.73 -9.76 -7.23
C ILE A 45 -11.07 -9.09 -8.43
N LEU A 46 -11.45 -7.85 -8.72
CA LEU A 46 -10.84 -7.07 -9.79
C LEU A 46 -9.35 -6.84 -9.56
N SER A 47 -8.94 -6.49 -8.33
CA SER A 47 -7.54 -6.26 -7.99
C SER A 47 -6.69 -7.49 -8.30
N VAL A 48 -7.15 -8.68 -7.89
CA VAL A 48 -6.51 -9.96 -8.21
C VAL A 48 -6.50 -10.21 -9.72
N ALA A 49 -7.64 -10.06 -10.39
CA ALA A 49 -7.77 -10.33 -11.83
C ALA A 49 -6.88 -9.41 -12.67
N SER A 50 -6.57 -8.20 -12.20
CA SER A 50 -5.75 -7.22 -12.92
C SER A 50 -4.31 -7.68 -13.19
N PHE A 51 -3.77 -8.59 -12.36
CA PHE A 51 -2.41 -9.13 -12.53
C PHE A 51 -2.33 -10.26 -13.54
N ILE A 52 -3.46 -10.95 -13.81
CA ILE A 52 -3.51 -12.15 -14.67
C ILE A 52 -2.90 -11.89 -16.05
N PRO A 53 -3.25 -10.80 -16.78
CA PRO A 53 -2.69 -10.60 -18.12
C PRO A 53 -1.19 -10.37 -18.13
N GLN A 54 -0.64 -9.70 -17.11
CA GLN A 54 0.79 -9.42 -17.03
C GLN A 54 1.57 -10.68 -16.64
N ILE A 55 1.10 -11.43 -15.64
CA ILE A 55 1.70 -12.71 -15.23
C ILE A 55 1.65 -13.72 -16.38
N HIS A 56 0.50 -13.87 -17.03
CA HIS A 56 0.34 -14.78 -18.16
C HIS A 56 1.24 -14.38 -19.34
N HIS A 57 1.38 -13.08 -19.62
CA HIS A 57 2.26 -12.57 -20.67
C HIS A 57 3.73 -12.92 -20.40
N VAL A 58 4.24 -12.65 -19.19
CA VAL A 58 5.63 -12.99 -18.83
C VAL A 58 5.86 -14.50 -18.83
N TRP A 59 4.91 -15.28 -18.28
CA TRP A 59 5.01 -16.73 -18.23
C TRP A 59 5.05 -17.37 -19.62
N ARG A 60 4.11 -17.00 -20.51
CA ARG A 60 4.04 -17.57 -21.87
C ARG A 60 5.12 -17.04 -22.79
N GLY A 61 5.50 -15.77 -22.65
CA GLY A 61 6.55 -15.16 -23.45
C GLY A 61 7.95 -15.65 -23.05
N THR A 62 8.11 -16.19 -21.83
CA THR A 62 9.41 -16.54 -21.23
C THR A 62 10.43 -15.39 -21.28
N ASP A 63 9.94 -14.16 -21.40
CA ASP A 63 10.74 -12.96 -21.58
C ASP A 63 10.19 -11.85 -20.67
N ALA A 64 11.06 -11.35 -19.80
CA ALA A 64 10.79 -10.25 -18.90
C ALA A 64 11.58 -8.98 -19.27
N ARG A 65 12.21 -8.93 -20.46
CA ARG A 65 12.89 -7.73 -20.95
C ARG A 65 11.92 -6.55 -21.01
N GLY A 66 12.35 -5.39 -20.54
CA GLY A 66 11.50 -4.19 -20.49
C GLY A 66 10.68 -4.06 -19.20
N ILE A 67 10.73 -5.03 -18.28
CA ILE A 67 10.25 -4.85 -16.89
C ILE A 67 11.47 -4.66 -16.00
N SER A 68 11.55 -3.51 -15.34
CA SER A 68 12.62 -3.15 -14.42
C SER A 68 12.51 -3.97 -13.13
N PRO A 69 13.55 -4.73 -12.75
CA PRO A 69 13.57 -5.42 -11.46
C PRO A 69 13.51 -4.47 -10.26
N VAL A 70 14.04 -3.25 -10.41
CA VAL A 70 14.02 -2.20 -9.36
C VAL A 70 12.60 -1.68 -9.14
N TYR A 71 11.86 -1.48 -10.23
CA TYR A 71 10.44 -1.12 -10.17
C TYR A 71 9.61 -2.16 -9.41
N LEU A 72 9.81 -3.45 -9.73
CA LEU A 72 9.11 -4.53 -9.03
C LEU A 72 9.55 -4.63 -7.57
N LEU A 73 10.84 -4.46 -7.27
CA LEU A 73 11.35 -4.44 -5.88
C LEU A 73 10.67 -3.35 -5.06
N PHE A 74 10.62 -2.11 -5.56
CA PHE A 74 10.01 -0.99 -4.83
C PHE A 74 8.48 -1.14 -4.71
N SER A 75 7.82 -1.70 -5.73
CA SER A 75 6.39 -2.03 -5.64
C SER A 75 6.13 -3.12 -4.60
N LEU A 76 7.05 -4.07 -4.46
CA LEU A 76 6.96 -5.18 -3.52
C LEU A 76 7.24 -4.75 -2.08
N ILE A 77 8.21 -3.84 -1.87
CA ILE A 77 8.43 -3.17 -0.59
C ILE A 77 7.15 -2.43 -0.15
N CYS A 78 6.53 -1.67 -1.05
CA CYS A 78 5.26 -0.99 -0.80
C CYS A 78 4.13 -1.96 -0.43
N ALA A 79 3.94 -3.03 -1.19
CA ALA A 79 2.91 -4.03 -0.89
C ALA A 79 3.17 -4.76 0.45
N THR A 80 4.44 -4.98 0.80
CA THR A 80 4.82 -5.59 2.09
C THR A 80 4.49 -4.66 3.25
N GLU A 81 4.67 -3.36 3.08
CA GLU A 81 4.28 -2.35 4.07
C GLU A 81 2.76 -2.31 4.29
N HIS A 82 1.98 -2.45 3.22
CA HIS A 82 0.52 -2.55 3.36
C HIS A 82 0.10 -3.80 4.14
N VAL A 83 0.77 -4.94 3.88
CA VAL A 83 0.54 -6.18 4.65
C VAL A 83 1.00 -6.02 6.09
N PHE A 84 2.10 -5.31 6.34
CA PHE A 84 2.57 -4.99 7.69
C PHE A 84 1.48 -4.28 8.50
N PHE A 85 0.96 -3.15 8.01
CA PHE A 85 -0.11 -2.43 8.71
C PHE A 85 -1.41 -3.22 8.79
N GLY A 86 -1.79 -3.91 7.71
CA GLY A 86 -2.97 -4.77 7.70
C GLY A 86 -2.88 -5.87 8.77
N PHE A 87 -1.74 -6.55 8.88
CA PHE A 87 -1.50 -7.59 9.87
C PHE A 87 -1.46 -7.01 11.28
N PHE A 88 -0.73 -5.91 11.47
CA PHE A 88 -0.63 -5.21 12.75
C PHE A 88 -2.01 -4.86 13.32
N TYR A 89 -2.86 -4.20 12.52
CA TYR A 89 -4.18 -3.76 13.00
C TYR A 89 -5.19 -4.91 13.12
N MET A 90 -5.13 -5.92 12.25
CA MET A 90 -6.10 -7.04 12.27
C MET A 90 -5.73 -8.16 13.24
N VAL A 91 -4.45 -8.36 13.51
CA VAL A 91 -3.94 -9.50 14.29
C VAL A 91 -3.40 -9.05 15.64
N ASN A 92 -2.48 -8.08 15.66
CA ASN A 92 -1.80 -7.69 16.90
C ASN A 92 -2.60 -6.67 17.74
N MET A 93 -3.33 -5.75 17.09
CA MET A 93 -4.07 -4.65 17.74
C MET A 93 -5.59 -4.84 17.79
N ARG A 94 -6.07 -6.09 17.87
CA ARG A 94 -7.52 -6.42 17.82
C ARG A 94 -8.41 -5.64 18.80
N SER A 95 -7.85 -5.17 19.91
CA SER A 95 -8.58 -4.47 20.98
C SER A 95 -8.60 -2.95 20.85
N VAL A 96 -7.84 -2.36 19.92
CA VAL A 96 -7.73 -0.89 19.77
C VAL A 96 -8.62 -0.42 18.62
N PRO A 97 -9.79 0.21 18.89
CA PRO A 97 -10.71 0.64 17.85
C PRO A 97 -10.17 1.80 17.02
N GLY A 98 -10.57 1.86 15.74
CA GLY A 98 -10.80 3.16 15.10
C GLY A 98 -9.66 3.77 14.29
N LEU A 99 -8.76 2.96 13.75
CA LEU A 99 -7.82 3.42 12.70
C LEU A 99 -8.02 2.62 11.41
N TRP A 100 -7.95 1.30 11.50
CA TRP A 100 -7.93 0.43 10.32
C TRP A 100 -9.06 -0.58 10.25
N SER A 101 -9.58 -0.97 11.42
CA SER A 101 -10.64 -1.96 11.55
C SER A 101 -11.79 -1.40 12.40
N HIS A 102 -12.98 -1.94 12.15
CA HIS A 102 -14.13 -1.68 13.01
C HIS A 102 -13.94 -2.36 14.37
N ASN A 103 -14.68 -1.89 15.37
CA ASN A 103 -14.78 -2.57 16.66
C ASN A 103 -16.26 -2.89 16.97
N PRO A 104 -16.65 -4.17 16.97
CA PRO A 104 -15.83 -5.35 16.69
C PRO A 104 -15.40 -5.44 15.21
N ILE A 105 -14.29 -6.14 14.95
CA ILE A 105 -13.80 -6.42 13.59
C ILE A 105 -14.90 -7.12 12.80
N ASN A 106 -15.21 -6.62 11.61
CA ASN A 106 -16.26 -7.16 10.76
C ASN A 106 -15.70 -7.93 9.54
N ILE A 107 -16.60 -8.53 8.75
CA ILE A 107 -16.23 -9.28 7.54
C ILE A 107 -15.52 -8.38 6.51
N LEU A 108 -15.91 -7.12 6.44
CA LEU A 108 -15.35 -6.15 5.50
C LEU A 108 -13.86 -5.88 5.79
N ASP A 109 -13.50 -5.78 7.06
CA ASP A 109 -12.10 -5.61 7.49
C ASP A 109 -11.24 -6.82 7.06
N TRP A 110 -11.77 -8.04 7.17
CA TRP A 110 -11.12 -9.26 6.68
C TRP A 110 -10.96 -9.26 5.16
N ILE A 111 -11.97 -8.83 4.41
CA ILE A 111 -11.87 -8.72 2.94
C ILE A 111 -10.77 -7.72 2.54
N ASN A 112 -10.68 -6.59 3.23
CA ASN A 112 -9.62 -5.60 3.00
C ASN A 112 -8.24 -6.21 3.25
N PHE A 113 -8.07 -6.92 4.37
CA PHE A 113 -6.80 -7.60 4.68
C PHE A 113 -6.41 -8.66 3.65
N VAL A 114 -7.39 -9.47 3.20
CA VAL A 114 -7.19 -10.46 2.13
C VAL A 114 -6.85 -9.79 0.80
N GLN A 115 -7.45 -8.63 0.50
CA GLN A 115 -7.12 -7.85 -0.70
C GLN A 115 -5.65 -7.42 -0.70
N LEU A 116 -5.16 -6.82 0.40
CA LEU A 116 -3.77 -6.40 0.54
C LEU A 116 -2.80 -7.59 0.42
N THR A 117 -3.09 -8.68 1.14
CA THR A 117 -2.28 -9.90 1.12
C THR A 117 -2.24 -10.51 -0.28
N SER A 118 -3.37 -10.53 -0.98
CA SER A 118 -3.44 -11.09 -2.35
C SER A 118 -2.63 -10.27 -3.34
N VAL A 119 -2.71 -8.92 -3.27
CA VAL A 119 -1.89 -8.03 -4.10
C VAL A 119 -0.40 -8.26 -3.81
N TRP A 120 -0.01 -8.37 -2.54
CA TRP A 120 1.36 -8.69 -2.13
C TRP A 120 1.84 -10.04 -2.69
N VAL A 121 1.03 -11.11 -2.60
CA VAL A 121 1.36 -12.43 -3.19
C VAL A 121 1.54 -12.33 -4.71
N LEU A 122 0.65 -11.61 -5.40
CA LEU A 122 0.74 -11.45 -6.86
C LEU A 122 1.98 -10.67 -7.29
N PHE A 123 2.38 -9.64 -6.53
CA PHE A 123 3.65 -8.96 -6.75
C PHE A 123 4.86 -9.87 -6.51
N ASN A 124 4.85 -10.72 -5.47
CA ASN A 124 5.91 -11.71 -5.27
C ASN A 124 6.01 -12.66 -6.47
N VAL A 125 4.88 -13.20 -6.93
CA VAL A 125 4.84 -14.07 -8.12
C VAL A 125 5.44 -13.35 -9.33
N LEU A 126 4.97 -12.13 -9.63
CA LEU A 126 5.48 -11.36 -10.76
C LEU A 126 6.98 -11.03 -10.62
N PHE A 127 7.43 -10.69 -9.42
CA PHE A 127 8.82 -10.38 -9.10
C PHE A 127 9.74 -11.57 -9.37
N PHE A 128 9.44 -12.73 -8.80
CA PHE A 128 10.26 -13.93 -9.00
C PHE A 128 10.21 -14.44 -10.44
N LEU A 129 9.06 -14.37 -11.11
CA LEU A 129 8.96 -14.70 -12.54
C LEU A 129 9.84 -13.77 -13.38
N CYS A 130 9.80 -12.46 -13.12
CA CYS A 130 10.63 -11.51 -13.85
C CYS A 130 12.11 -11.72 -13.55
N LEU A 131 12.50 -11.97 -12.30
CA LEU A 131 13.90 -12.29 -11.97
C LEU A 131 14.37 -13.60 -12.61
N TYR A 132 13.50 -14.59 -12.74
CA TYR A 132 13.80 -15.86 -13.38
C TYR A 132 14.09 -15.67 -14.88
N PHE A 133 13.17 -15.02 -15.62
CA PHE A 133 13.27 -14.86 -17.06
C PHE A 133 14.14 -13.67 -17.53
N ASN A 134 14.45 -12.70 -16.66
CA ASN A 134 15.23 -11.54 -17.06
C ASN A 134 16.73 -11.89 -17.15
N PRO A 135 17.45 -11.55 -18.25
CA PRO A 135 18.88 -11.81 -18.42
C PRO A 135 19.81 -10.92 -17.57
N VAL A 136 19.36 -10.43 -16.40
CA VAL A 136 20.20 -9.65 -15.48
C VAL A 136 21.37 -10.50 -14.93
N LEU A 137 22.52 -9.87 -14.72
CA LEU A 137 23.69 -10.49 -14.07
C LEU A 137 23.32 -11.10 -12.71
N ARG A 138 23.78 -12.34 -12.46
CA ARG A 138 23.56 -13.07 -11.19
C ARG A 138 23.81 -12.25 -9.91
N PRO A 139 24.94 -11.51 -9.75
CA PRO A 139 25.16 -10.73 -8.53
C PRO A 139 24.10 -9.63 -8.32
N ARG A 140 23.62 -9.00 -9.40
CA ARG A 140 22.57 -7.99 -9.29
C ARG A 140 21.23 -8.59 -8.89
N LYS A 141 20.92 -9.81 -9.34
CA LYS A 141 19.72 -10.55 -8.89
C LYS A 141 19.82 -10.86 -7.39
N ALA A 142 20.97 -11.35 -6.93
CA ALA A 142 21.21 -11.66 -5.53
C ALA A 142 21.00 -10.42 -4.65
N ILE A 143 21.62 -9.28 -4.98
CA ILE A 143 21.45 -8.03 -4.23
C ILE A 143 19.98 -7.60 -4.14
N ILE A 144 19.23 -7.70 -5.24
CA ILE A 144 17.80 -7.33 -5.25
C ILE A 144 16.97 -8.26 -4.36
N ILE A 145 17.25 -9.57 -4.40
CA ILE A 145 16.60 -10.56 -3.53
C ILE A 145 16.97 -10.30 -2.07
N ASP A 146 18.25 -10.07 -1.78
CA ASP A 146 18.76 -9.83 -0.43
C ASP A 146 18.14 -8.57 0.19
N ILE A 147 18.06 -7.46 -0.57
CA ILE A 147 17.37 -6.24 -0.12
C ILE A 147 15.92 -6.55 0.26
N TYR A 148 15.21 -7.30 -0.58
CA TYR A 148 13.82 -7.64 -0.29
C TYR A 148 13.69 -8.57 0.92
N LEU A 149 14.53 -9.60 1.04
CA LEU A 149 14.50 -10.52 2.18
C LEU A 149 14.81 -9.82 3.50
N ILE A 150 15.76 -8.88 3.51
CA ILE A 150 16.06 -8.06 4.68
C ILE A 150 14.84 -7.21 5.05
N PHE A 151 14.24 -6.51 4.09
CA PHE A 151 13.05 -5.69 4.35
C PHE A 151 11.88 -6.54 4.88
N LEU A 152 11.59 -7.66 4.21
CA LEU A 152 10.55 -8.61 4.61
C LEU A 152 10.78 -9.12 6.05
N SER A 153 12.04 -9.43 6.38
CA SER A 153 12.41 -9.92 7.71
C SER A 153 12.20 -8.85 8.76
N VAL A 154 12.65 -7.62 8.51
CA VAL A 154 12.48 -6.52 9.45
C VAL A 154 11.00 -6.23 9.65
N SER A 155 10.19 -6.14 8.59
CA SER A 155 8.78 -5.76 8.69
C SER A 155 7.89 -6.85 9.29
N LEU A 156 7.88 -8.08 8.75
CA LEU A 156 6.85 -9.07 9.10
C LEU A 156 7.25 -10.03 10.23
N VAL A 157 8.54 -10.35 10.40
CA VAL A 157 8.97 -11.33 11.42
C VAL A 157 8.63 -10.86 12.84
N PRO A 158 8.89 -9.60 13.24
CA PRO A 158 8.50 -9.13 14.57
C PRO A 158 7.01 -9.28 14.85
N LEU A 159 6.16 -8.97 13.86
CA LEU A 159 4.70 -9.09 14.01
C LEU A 159 4.25 -10.55 14.16
N ILE A 160 4.83 -11.46 13.37
CA ILE A 160 4.49 -12.89 13.41
C ILE A 160 4.94 -13.50 14.74
N ILE A 161 6.15 -13.17 15.21
CA ILE A 161 6.65 -13.66 16.49
C ILE A 161 5.74 -13.15 17.62
N ASP A 162 5.41 -11.86 17.64
CA ASP A 162 4.50 -11.30 18.64
C ASP A 162 3.14 -12.01 18.64
N ALA A 163 2.53 -12.17 17.46
CA ALA A 163 1.22 -12.79 17.31
C ALA A 163 1.17 -14.28 17.71
N THR A 164 2.33 -14.96 17.76
CA THR A 164 2.40 -16.41 18.04
C THR A 164 2.97 -16.75 19.41
N THR A 165 3.77 -15.87 19.99
CA THR A 165 4.53 -16.16 21.22
C THR A 165 4.32 -15.16 22.35
N ASP A 166 3.62 -14.05 22.12
CA ASP A 166 3.48 -12.93 23.07
C ASP A 166 4.84 -12.44 23.61
N ILE A 167 5.91 -12.52 22.81
CA ILE A 167 7.28 -12.22 23.23
C ILE A 167 7.43 -10.78 23.76
N PHE A 168 6.60 -9.86 23.29
CA PHE A 168 6.63 -8.45 23.70
C PHE A 168 5.74 -8.15 24.91
N CYS A 169 5.10 -9.16 25.51
CA CYS A 169 4.39 -8.99 26.76
C CYS A 169 5.36 -8.98 27.97
N PRO A 170 5.01 -8.24 29.04
CA PRO A 170 5.78 -8.27 30.28
C PRO A 170 5.89 -9.70 30.85
N PRO A 171 7.03 -10.06 31.49
CA PRO A 171 7.22 -11.36 32.11
C PRO A 171 6.09 -11.69 33.10
N GLY A 172 5.49 -12.88 32.96
CA GLY A 172 4.41 -13.34 33.81
C GLY A 172 3.00 -12.85 33.45
N ARG A 173 2.84 -12.13 32.31
CA ARG A 173 1.54 -11.68 31.80
C ARG A 173 1.35 -12.02 30.32
N PRO A 174 1.17 -13.31 29.95
CA PRO A 174 0.83 -13.68 28.57
C PRO A 174 -0.53 -13.10 28.17
N ASN A 175 -0.77 -12.90 26.87
CA ASN A 175 -1.94 -12.21 26.33
C ASN A 175 -2.18 -10.81 26.93
N CYS A 176 -1.11 -10.08 27.23
CA CYS A 176 -1.19 -8.69 27.67
C CYS A 176 -1.89 -7.81 26.63
N SER A 177 -2.45 -6.68 27.08
CA SER A 177 -3.11 -5.74 26.19
C SER A 177 -2.10 -5.15 25.21
N ALA A 178 -2.56 -4.73 24.04
CA ALA A 178 -1.64 -4.19 23.03
C ALA A 178 -0.96 -2.87 23.48
N MET A 179 -1.53 -2.18 24.48
CA MET A 179 -0.92 -1.00 25.11
C MET A 179 0.24 -1.35 26.05
N ASP A 180 0.34 -2.60 26.50
CA ASP A 180 1.45 -3.08 27.33
C ASP A 180 2.64 -3.60 26.49
N ARG A 181 2.52 -3.55 25.15
CA ARG A 181 3.51 -4.07 24.18
C ARG A 181 4.34 -2.92 23.62
N ASP A 182 5.10 -2.21 24.46
CA ASP A 182 5.88 -1.03 24.07
C ASP A 182 6.75 -1.21 22.81
N PRO A 183 7.47 -2.34 22.61
CA PRO A 183 8.28 -2.54 21.40
C PRO A 183 7.45 -2.54 20.11
N LEU A 184 6.21 -3.01 20.18
CA LEU A 184 5.32 -3.14 19.05
C LEU A 184 4.76 -1.77 18.63
N ALA A 185 4.42 -0.92 19.60
CA ALA A 185 4.04 0.47 19.35
C ALA A 185 5.22 1.27 18.77
N PHE A 186 6.44 1.08 19.29
CA PHE A 186 7.65 1.67 18.71
C PHE A 186 7.85 1.26 17.26
N PHE A 187 7.63 -0.04 16.96
CA PHE A 187 7.80 -0.58 15.62
C PHE A 187 6.80 0.01 14.62
N GLU A 188 5.52 0.09 15.01
CA GLU A 188 4.49 0.79 14.21
C GLU A 188 4.87 2.25 13.97
N GLY A 189 5.27 2.97 15.02
CA GLY A 189 5.71 4.36 14.89
C GLY A 189 6.90 4.50 13.94
N PHE A 190 7.88 3.61 14.00
CA PHE A 190 9.01 3.65 13.08
C PHE A 190 8.58 3.50 11.62
N HIS A 191 7.73 2.50 11.34
CA HIS A 191 7.17 2.28 10.02
C HIS A 191 6.35 3.48 9.53
N ASN A 192 5.50 4.00 10.40
CA ASN A 192 4.55 5.06 10.09
C ASN A 192 5.24 6.42 9.83
N PHE A 193 6.13 6.84 10.73
CA PHE A 193 6.76 8.16 10.67
C PHE A 193 7.98 8.22 9.74
N TYR A 194 8.71 7.12 9.56
CA TYR A 194 9.96 7.12 8.79
C TYR A 194 9.89 6.29 7.52
N LEU A 195 9.38 5.06 7.58
CA LEU A 195 9.40 4.18 6.41
C LEU A 195 8.34 4.54 5.37
N LEU A 196 7.11 4.87 5.76
CA LEU A 196 6.05 5.21 4.81
C LEU A 196 6.46 6.31 3.80
N PRO A 197 6.97 7.49 4.23
CA PRO A 197 7.42 8.51 3.29
C PRO A 197 8.54 8.02 2.35
N ILE A 198 9.47 7.21 2.86
CA ILE A 198 10.56 6.63 2.09
C ILE A 198 10.00 5.66 1.05
N ILE A 199 9.09 4.78 1.45
CA ILE A 199 8.49 3.75 0.61
C ILE A 199 7.66 4.35 -0.51
N THR A 200 6.84 5.36 -0.23
CA THR A 200 6.11 6.09 -1.28
C THR A 200 7.06 6.78 -2.26
N THR A 201 8.19 7.32 -1.78
CA THR A 201 9.24 7.88 -2.64
C THR A 201 9.88 6.80 -3.51
N LEU A 202 10.20 5.64 -2.94
CA LEU A 202 10.73 4.48 -3.67
C LEU A 202 9.74 4.01 -4.75
N LEU A 203 8.43 3.97 -4.45
CA LEU A 203 7.40 3.60 -5.42
C LEU A 203 7.45 4.53 -6.66
N ILE A 204 7.52 5.85 -6.44
CA ILE A 204 7.65 6.84 -7.52
C ILE A 204 8.95 6.65 -8.31
N LEU A 205 10.08 6.46 -7.62
CA LEU A 205 11.37 6.18 -8.25
C LEU A 205 11.36 4.88 -9.05
N GLY A 206 10.60 3.88 -8.59
CA GLY A 206 10.39 2.62 -9.30
C GLY A 206 9.71 2.86 -10.65
N PHE A 207 8.65 3.67 -10.68
CA PHE A 207 8.02 4.07 -11.93
C PHE A 207 8.93 4.87 -12.83
N TYR A 208 9.72 5.79 -12.27
CA TYR A 208 10.73 6.52 -13.03
C TYR A 208 11.72 5.57 -13.73
N GLU A 209 12.25 4.58 -13.00
CA GLU A 209 13.13 3.56 -13.57
C GLU A 209 12.42 2.67 -14.59
N GLN A 210 11.14 2.35 -14.41
CA GLN A 210 10.35 1.59 -15.38
C GLN A 210 10.10 2.39 -16.67
N VAL A 211 9.85 3.69 -16.58
CA VAL A 211 9.63 4.58 -17.74
C VAL A 211 10.89 4.71 -18.61
N ARG A 212 12.08 4.59 -18.01
CA ARG A 212 13.37 4.60 -18.73
C ARG A 212 13.63 3.33 -19.52
N GLN A 213 12.92 2.24 -19.23
CA GLN A 213 13.04 0.99 -19.99
C GLN A 213 12.21 1.05 -21.27
N PRO A 214 12.68 0.46 -22.39
CA PRO A 214 11.87 0.35 -23.59
C PRO A 214 10.65 -0.54 -23.32
N PRO A 215 9.41 -0.09 -23.57
CA PRO A 215 8.18 -0.82 -23.26
C PRO A 215 7.90 -1.94 -24.28
N ARG A 216 8.88 -2.82 -24.52
CA ARG A 216 8.80 -3.86 -25.56
C ARG A 216 7.93 -5.07 -25.17
N ASN A 217 7.78 -5.37 -23.87
CA ASN A 217 7.05 -6.56 -23.39
C ASN A 217 6.03 -6.27 -22.27
N LEU A 218 5.43 -5.07 -22.23
CA LEU A 218 4.37 -4.77 -21.29
C LEU A 218 3.01 -5.21 -21.83
N SER A 219 2.20 -5.89 -21.01
CA SER A 219 0.85 -6.29 -21.40
C SER A 219 -0.05 -5.05 -21.43
N ILE A 220 -0.42 -4.57 -22.61
CA ILE A 220 -1.32 -3.40 -22.76
C ILE A 220 -2.65 -3.64 -22.01
N ILE A 221 -3.16 -4.86 -22.03
CA ILE A 221 -4.37 -5.25 -21.30
C ILE A 221 -4.12 -5.19 -19.79
N GLY A 222 -2.99 -5.75 -19.33
CA GLY A 222 -2.58 -5.68 -17.92
C GLY A 222 -2.47 -4.24 -17.42
N LEU A 223 -1.75 -3.38 -18.15
CA LEU A 223 -1.59 -1.97 -17.80
C LEU A 223 -2.93 -1.23 -17.71
N LYS A 224 -3.85 -1.47 -18.66
CA LYS A 224 -5.21 -0.88 -18.64
C LYS A 224 -5.98 -1.30 -17.40
N LEU A 225 -6.02 -2.61 -17.13
CA LEU A 225 -6.74 -3.16 -15.99
C LEU A 225 -6.15 -2.66 -14.67
N GLN A 226 -4.83 -2.75 -14.51
CA GLN A 226 -4.15 -2.27 -13.31
C GLN A 226 -4.37 -0.77 -13.10
N ALA A 227 -4.24 0.07 -14.13
CA ALA A 227 -4.51 1.51 -14.00
C ALA A 227 -5.95 1.79 -13.54
N ALA A 228 -6.95 1.19 -14.19
CA ALA A 228 -8.36 1.44 -13.86
C ALA A 228 -8.75 0.89 -12.48
N ILE A 229 -8.28 -0.32 -12.16
CA ILE A 229 -8.69 -1.04 -10.95
C ILE A 229 -8.00 -0.46 -9.72
N PHE A 230 -6.71 -0.08 -9.80
CA PHE A 230 -6.04 0.59 -8.69
C PHE A 230 -6.53 2.03 -8.50
N ALA A 231 -6.97 2.72 -9.56
CA ALA A 231 -7.66 4.01 -9.39
C ALA A 231 -8.99 3.84 -8.63
N LEU A 232 -9.78 2.81 -8.98
CA LEU A 232 -11.00 2.48 -8.25
C LEU A 232 -10.70 2.06 -6.81
N SER A 233 -9.61 1.29 -6.60
CA SER A 233 -9.16 0.85 -5.28
C SER A 233 -8.80 2.05 -4.41
N ALA A 234 -8.00 3.00 -4.92
CA ALA A 234 -7.62 4.23 -4.24
C ALA A 234 -8.84 5.03 -3.74
N VAL A 235 -9.82 5.27 -4.63
CA VAL A 235 -11.07 5.96 -4.26
C VAL A 235 -11.85 5.15 -3.22
N SER A 236 -11.87 3.82 -3.37
CA SER A 236 -12.59 2.96 -2.44
C SER A 236 -11.96 2.95 -1.04
N TRP A 237 -10.64 3.05 -0.93
CA TRP A 237 -9.94 3.12 0.36
C TRP A 237 -10.32 4.38 1.13
N ILE A 238 -10.43 5.53 0.48
CA ILE A 238 -10.87 6.79 1.12
C ILE A 238 -12.22 6.60 1.83
N LEU A 239 -13.11 5.79 1.25
CA LEU A 239 -14.46 5.53 1.79
C LEU A 239 -14.52 4.37 2.78
N ARG A 240 -13.50 3.52 2.83
CA ARG A 240 -13.43 2.33 3.71
C ARG A 240 -12.66 2.61 5.00
N LEU A 241 -11.67 3.49 4.93
CA LEU A 241 -10.82 3.83 6.06
C LEU A 241 -11.57 4.73 7.02
N TYR A 242 -11.44 4.41 8.30
CA TYR A 242 -12.03 5.22 9.36
C TYR A 242 -10.95 6.18 9.89
N PHE A 243 -11.31 7.45 10.00
CA PHE A 243 -10.45 8.50 10.55
C PHE A 243 -11.30 9.45 11.38
N LEU A 244 -10.76 9.90 12.52
CA LEU A 244 -11.43 10.82 13.44
C LEU A 244 -11.48 12.26 12.90
N TRP A 245 -12.04 12.46 11.70
CA TRP A 245 -12.12 13.75 11.02
C TRP A 245 -12.63 14.85 11.94
N LYS A 246 -13.70 14.57 12.70
CA LYS A 246 -14.30 15.54 13.62
C LYS A 246 -13.32 15.98 14.70
N THR A 247 -12.59 15.06 15.33
CA THR A 247 -11.64 15.39 16.39
C THR A 247 -10.44 16.19 15.87
N PHE A 248 -10.00 15.92 14.65
CA PHE A 248 -8.91 16.69 14.04
C PHE A 248 -9.35 18.07 13.53
N LEU A 249 -10.57 18.18 12.98
CA LEU A 249 -11.11 19.41 12.42
C LEU A 249 -11.72 20.33 13.48
N GLU A 250 -12.34 19.79 14.52
CA GLU A 250 -13.01 20.52 15.60
C GLU A 250 -12.22 20.38 16.90
N GLN A 251 -11.16 21.19 17.04
CA GLN A 251 -10.37 21.22 18.28
C GLN A 251 -10.94 22.24 19.28
N PRO A 252 -10.69 22.08 20.59
CA PRO A 252 -11.11 23.06 21.60
C PRO A 252 -10.58 24.47 21.37
N ARG A 253 -9.46 24.60 20.64
CA ARG A 253 -8.81 25.88 20.30
C ARG A 253 -9.35 26.52 19.01
N GLY A 254 -10.30 25.87 18.32
CA GLY A 254 -10.89 26.33 17.07
C GLY A 254 -10.75 25.32 15.92
N PRO A 255 -11.44 25.57 14.80
CA PRO A 255 -11.40 24.68 13.65
C PRO A 255 -10.02 24.70 12.97
N VAL A 256 -9.50 23.52 12.63
CA VAL A 256 -8.22 23.37 11.93
C VAL A 256 -8.46 23.27 10.43
N PRO A 257 -7.72 24.03 9.59
CA PRO A 257 -7.83 23.91 8.14
C PRO A 257 -7.54 22.50 7.64
N ILE A 258 -8.37 22.00 6.72
CA ILE A 258 -8.31 20.62 6.23
C ILE A 258 -6.94 20.24 5.64
N TYR A 259 -6.24 21.17 5.00
CA TYR A 259 -4.93 20.92 4.39
C TYR A 259 -3.84 20.59 5.43
N LEU A 260 -4.02 20.96 6.70
CA LEU A 260 -3.14 20.56 7.80
C LEU A 260 -3.50 19.18 8.38
N VAL A 261 -4.73 18.71 8.15
CA VAL A 261 -5.22 17.41 8.62
C VAL A 261 -4.94 16.30 7.61
N ILE A 262 -4.90 16.62 6.32
CA ILE A 262 -4.63 15.65 5.23
C ILE A 262 -3.32 14.87 5.44
N PRO A 263 -2.18 15.49 5.81
CA PRO A 263 -0.95 14.75 6.11
C PRO A 263 -1.14 13.72 7.22
N SER A 264 -1.83 14.11 8.31
CA SER A 264 -2.13 13.22 9.43
C SER A 264 -3.07 12.07 9.04
N TRP A 265 -4.04 12.33 8.16
CA TRP A 265 -4.90 11.31 7.59
C TRP A 265 -4.11 10.33 6.72
N TRP A 266 -3.29 10.86 5.80
CA TRP A 266 -2.47 10.06 4.90
C TRP A 266 -1.53 9.17 5.70
N GLN A 267 -0.84 9.75 6.66
CA GLN A 267 0.12 9.05 7.49
C GLN A 267 -0.53 7.92 8.30
N GLN A 268 -1.65 8.18 8.98
CA GLN A 268 -2.27 7.18 9.85
C GLN A 268 -2.99 6.06 9.08
N VAL A 269 -3.71 6.41 8.01
CA VAL A 269 -4.60 5.45 7.33
C VAL A 269 -4.59 5.58 5.82
N GLY A 270 -4.42 6.80 5.29
CA GLY A 270 -4.63 7.12 3.88
C GLY A 270 -3.50 6.73 2.94
N PHE A 271 -2.35 6.25 3.44
CA PHE A 271 -1.18 5.91 2.63
C PHE A 271 -1.49 4.84 1.58
N VAL A 272 -2.31 3.83 1.91
CA VAL A 272 -2.75 2.80 0.94
C VAL A 272 -3.53 3.41 -0.22
N ALA A 273 -4.42 4.36 0.06
CA ALA A 273 -5.14 5.08 -1.00
C ALA A 273 -4.18 5.90 -1.87
N GLY A 274 -3.18 6.54 -1.24
CA GLY A 274 -2.15 7.31 -1.93
C GLY A 274 -1.27 6.44 -2.84
N ASP A 275 -0.79 5.31 -2.33
CA ASP A 275 0.05 4.38 -3.06
C ASP A 275 -0.72 3.71 -4.21
N ASP A 276 -1.98 3.31 -4.01
CA ASP A 276 -2.85 2.81 -5.08
C ASP A 276 -3.05 3.86 -6.19
N ALA A 277 -3.21 5.14 -5.82
CA ALA A 277 -3.33 6.23 -6.78
C ALA A 277 -2.03 6.46 -7.57
N ILE A 278 -0.88 6.45 -6.88
CA ILE A 278 0.44 6.56 -7.52
C ILE A 278 0.65 5.38 -8.47
N PHE A 279 0.31 4.17 -8.04
CA PHE A 279 0.40 2.97 -8.86
C PHE A 279 -0.48 3.08 -10.10
N ALA A 280 -1.74 3.48 -9.94
CA ALA A 280 -2.66 3.67 -11.05
C ALA A 280 -2.17 4.70 -12.08
N VAL A 281 -1.66 5.84 -11.61
CA VAL A 281 -1.06 6.88 -12.47
C VAL A 281 0.16 6.33 -13.20
N GLY A 282 1.04 5.64 -12.49
CA GLY A 282 2.23 5.00 -13.06
C GLY A 282 1.87 4.02 -14.17
N GLN A 283 0.90 3.13 -13.95
CA GLN A 283 0.40 2.21 -14.99
C GLN A 283 -0.21 2.96 -16.18
N GLY A 284 -0.96 4.03 -15.93
CA GLY A 284 -1.53 4.89 -16.97
C GLY A 284 -0.46 5.56 -17.85
N ILE A 285 0.63 6.03 -17.25
CA ILE A 285 1.78 6.59 -17.97
C ILE A 285 2.44 5.52 -18.84
N LEU A 286 2.73 4.34 -18.26
CA LEU A 286 3.32 3.22 -19.00
C LEU A 286 2.43 2.78 -20.16
N LEU A 287 1.11 2.74 -19.97
CA LEU A 287 0.14 2.43 -21.01
C LEU A 287 0.23 3.44 -22.17
N ARG A 288 0.26 4.74 -21.86
CA ARG A 288 0.39 5.79 -22.87
C ARG A 288 1.68 5.64 -23.66
N LEU A 289 2.79 5.31 -23.01
CA LEU A 289 4.08 5.10 -23.66
C LEU A 289 4.07 3.85 -24.56
N ALA A 290 3.54 2.73 -24.07
CA ALA A 290 3.41 1.49 -24.83
C ALA A 290 2.56 1.68 -26.10
N LEU A 291 1.41 2.37 -25.98
CA LEU A 291 0.55 2.69 -27.12
C LEU A 291 1.22 3.62 -28.15
N ARG A 292 2.00 4.61 -27.68
CA ARG A 292 2.76 5.51 -28.57
C ARG A 292 3.83 4.76 -29.35
N GLN A 293 4.55 3.85 -28.70
CA GLN A 293 5.57 3.05 -29.39
C GLN A 293 4.95 2.10 -30.42
N ARG A 294 3.83 1.45 -30.07
CA ARG A 294 3.10 0.59 -31.01
C ARG A 294 2.69 1.34 -32.28
N ARG A 295 2.10 2.53 -32.13
CA ARG A 295 1.72 3.40 -33.27
C ARG A 295 2.92 3.80 -34.13
N ARG A 296 4.08 4.08 -33.52
CA ARG A 296 5.31 4.40 -34.27
C ARG A 296 5.84 3.19 -35.03
N GLY A 297 5.75 2.00 -34.46
CA GLY A 297 6.08 0.75 -35.15
C GLY A 297 5.17 0.53 -36.36
N GLU A 298 3.86 0.62 -36.17
CA GLU A 298 2.86 0.46 -37.23
C GLU A 298 3.06 1.49 -38.37
N ALA A 299 3.39 2.74 -38.06
CA ALA A 299 3.70 3.75 -39.08
C ALA A 299 5.00 3.45 -39.84
N SER A 300 6.06 3.02 -39.14
CA SER A 300 7.33 2.65 -39.78
C SER A 300 7.21 1.39 -40.64
N ASP A 301 6.34 0.45 -40.28
CA ASP A 301 6.09 -0.77 -41.05
C ASP A 301 5.25 -0.47 -42.29
N ALA A 302 4.28 0.46 -42.19
CA ALA A 302 3.52 0.94 -43.33
C ALA A 302 4.39 1.65 -44.38
N GLU A 303 5.39 2.44 -43.95
CA GLU A 303 6.37 3.07 -44.86
C GLU A 303 7.31 2.06 -45.55
N ARG A 304 7.47 0.84 -44.98
CA ARG A 304 8.33 -0.22 -45.51
C ARG A 304 7.60 -1.24 -46.37
N GLN A 305 6.28 -1.15 -46.51
CA GLN A 305 5.54 -1.99 -47.44
C GLN A 305 5.76 -1.51 -48.89
N PRO A 306 6.29 -2.36 -49.79
CA PRO A 306 6.47 -1.97 -51.18
C PRO A 306 5.11 -1.68 -51.82
N LEU A 307 4.97 -0.53 -52.48
CA LEU A 307 3.85 -0.16 -53.33
C LEU A 307 3.81 -1.06 -54.57
N LEU A 308 3.41 -2.32 -54.41
CA LEU A 308 3.21 -3.24 -55.52
C LEU A 308 1.70 -3.46 -55.71
N GLY A 309 1.16 -2.82 -56.75
CA GLY A 309 -0.04 -3.29 -57.46
C GLY A 309 -1.34 -2.52 -57.22
N GLN A 310 -1.45 -1.31 -57.77
CA GLN A 310 -2.70 -0.88 -58.41
C GLN A 310 -2.34 -0.45 -59.84
N ALA A 311 -2.34 -1.45 -60.73
CA ALA A 311 -2.40 -1.29 -62.18
C ALA A 311 -3.75 -1.85 -62.64
#